data_AF-A0A5B8MRQ1-F1
#
_entry.id   AF-A0A5B8MRQ1-F1
#
_cell.length_a   1.000
_cell.length_b   1.000
_cell.length_c   1.000
_cell.angle_alpha   90.00
_cell.angle_beta   90.00
_cell.angle_gamma   90.00
#
_symmetry.space_group_name_H-M   'P 1'
#
loop_
_entity.id
_entity.type
_entity.pdbx_description
1 polymer ?
#
loop_
_entity_poly.entity_id
_entity_poly.type
_entity_poly.pdbx_seq_one_letter_code
_entity_poly.pdbx_strand_id
1 'polypeptide(L)'
;MRSGGWVRGRRRRIAAAGEGARLEWDSTLEDQPAVRFFLYEDVLEDFTAHCEIKDRYAAKGAEALWIEQLVDHPWRTRDPETADLFVIPANFYAAHRGWCRKTPEEFLRTTSRTLEGSDWFHRSGGRDHVILSTFFESWRQIERLPKFRNMITRAAHTRRIV
;
A
#
# COMPACT_ATOMS: atom_id res chain seq x y z
N MET A 1 -39.01 31.33 -8.33
CA MET A 1 -37.67 31.53 -8.93
C MET A 1 -36.64 31.68 -7.81
N ARG A 2 -35.43 31.17 -8.04
CA ARG A 2 -34.22 31.14 -7.18
C ARG A 2 -34.10 29.97 -6.20
N SER A 3 -33.78 28.80 -6.74
CA SER A 3 -32.93 27.82 -6.05
C SER A 3 -31.47 28.30 -6.16
N GLY A 4 -30.90 28.74 -5.04
CA GLY A 4 -29.46 28.88 -4.88
C GLY A 4 -28.87 27.55 -4.44
N GLY A 5 -27.93 27.02 -5.20
CA GLY A 5 -27.09 25.91 -4.77
C GLY A 5 -25.99 26.40 -3.83
N TRP A 6 -25.62 25.57 -2.86
CA TRP A 6 -24.28 25.55 -2.23
C TRP A 6 -24.02 24.13 -1.71
N VAL A 7 -23.09 23.44 -2.35
CA VAL A 7 -22.41 22.26 -1.79
C VAL A 7 -21.43 22.78 -0.74
N ARG A 8 -21.63 22.43 0.53
CA ARG A 8 -20.64 22.66 1.61
C ARG A 8 -20.50 21.37 2.42
N GLY A 9 -19.24 20.95 2.58
CA GLY A 9 -18.84 19.71 3.23
C GLY A 9 -19.51 19.47 4.58
N ARG A 10 -19.85 18.20 4.83
CA ARG A 10 -20.36 17.75 6.12
C ARG A 10 -19.26 17.82 7.16
N ARG A 11 -19.17 18.96 7.86
CA ARG A 11 -18.62 19.00 9.21
C ARG A 11 -19.50 18.13 10.10
N ARG A 12 -18.94 17.08 10.71
CA ARG A 12 -19.60 16.38 11.82
C ARG A 12 -19.81 17.38 12.95
N ARG A 13 -21.07 17.62 13.35
CA ARG A 13 -21.36 18.19 14.68
C ARG A 13 -21.08 17.07 15.67
N ILE A 14 -20.08 17.26 16.52
CA ILE A 14 -19.99 16.50 17.77
C ILE A 14 -20.97 17.22 18.71
N ALA A 15 -22.13 16.62 18.91
CA ALA A 15 -23.01 17.03 20.00
C ALA A 15 -22.39 16.52 21.30
N ALA A 16 -22.03 17.42 22.20
CA ALA A 16 -21.67 17.09 23.56
C ALA A 16 -22.95 17.02 24.40
N ALA A 17 -23.29 15.84 24.91
CA ALA A 17 -23.99 15.66 26.18
C ALA A 17 -24.14 14.16 26.46
N GLY A 18 -23.62 13.72 27.62
CA GLY A 18 -24.16 12.67 28.47
C GLY A 18 -24.29 11.25 27.90
N GLU A 19 -23.74 10.29 28.64
CA GLU A 19 -23.84 8.84 28.44
C GLU A 19 -22.91 8.27 27.35
N GLY A 20 -22.26 7.17 27.71
CA GLY A 20 -21.05 6.65 27.06
C GLY A 20 -21.19 6.56 25.54
N ALA A 21 -20.17 7.05 24.83
CA ALA A 21 -20.06 6.89 23.40
C ALA A 21 -20.00 5.38 23.07
N ARG A 22 -21.17 4.79 22.83
CA ARG A 22 -21.28 3.46 22.24
C ARG A 22 -20.85 3.63 20.79
N LEU A 23 -19.69 3.05 20.45
CA LEU A 23 -19.29 2.87 19.06
C LEU A 23 -20.34 1.95 18.42
N GLU A 24 -21.32 2.54 17.74
CA GLU A 24 -22.20 1.79 16.85
C GLU A 24 -21.38 1.42 15.61
N TRP A 25 -21.22 0.11 15.41
CA TRP A 25 -20.70 -0.42 14.16
C TRP A 25 -21.74 -0.15 13.07
N ASP A 26 -21.42 0.79 12.19
CA ASP A 26 -22.22 1.08 11.01
C ASP A 26 -22.09 -0.10 10.03
N SER A 27 -23.12 -0.93 9.96
CA SER A 27 -23.20 -2.11 9.07
C SER A 27 -23.34 -1.73 7.59
N THR A 28 -23.46 -0.45 7.24
CA THR A 28 -23.47 0.00 5.83
C THR A 28 -22.12 -0.21 5.11
N LEU A 29 -21.07 -0.64 5.82
CA LEU A 29 -19.83 -1.11 5.22
C LEU A 29 -19.95 -2.48 4.52
N GLU A 30 -21.01 -3.26 4.78
CA GLU A 30 -21.21 -4.58 4.16
C GLU A 30 -21.58 -4.50 2.66
N ASP A 31 -22.03 -3.33 2.18
CA ASP A 31 -22.42 -3.09 0.78
C ASP A 31 -21.35 -2.35 -0.05
N GLN A 32 -20.12 -2.20 0.46
CA GLN A 32 -19.03 -1.64 -0.34
C GLN A 32 -18.62 -2.66 -1.42
N PRO A 33 -18.55 -2.25 -2.71
CA PRO A 33 -18.09 -3.15 -3.76
C PRO A 33 -16.67 -3.62 -3.43
N ALA A 34 -16.44 -4.93 -3.54
CA ALA A 34 -15.13 -5.54 -3.32
C ALA A 34 -14.06 -4.87 -4.18
N VAL A 35 -13.00 -4.35 -3.57
CA VAL A 35 -11.85 -3.80 -4.29
C VAL A 35 -10.96 -4.97 -4.71
N ARG A 36 -10.93 -5.28 -6.00
CA ARG A 36 -10.07 -6.35 -6.50
C ARG A 36 -8.63 -5.86 -6.52
N PHE A 37 -7.72 -6.65 -5.98
CA PHE A 37 -6.31 -6.26 -5.95
C PHE A 37 -5.40 -7.32 -6.56
N PHE A 38 -4.37 -6.85 -7.26
CA PHE A 38 -3.29 -7.67 -7.78
C PHE A 38 -2.07 -7.56 -6.87
N LEU A 39 -1.42 -8.68 -6.57
CA LEU A 39 -0.15 -8.73 -5.87
C LEU A 39 0.97 -8.92 -6.90
N TYR A 40 2.02 -8.11 -6.83
CA TYR A 40 3.22 -8.36 -7.63
C TYR A 40 3.89 -9.66 -7.20
N GLU A 41 3.59 -10.74 -7.92
CA GLU A 41 4.04 -12.11 -7.62
C GLU A 41 5.56 -12.21 -7.58
N ASP A 42 6.27 -11.64 -8.56
CA ASP A 42 7.75 -11.67 -8.58
C ASP A 42 8.38 -11.07 -7.32
N VAL A 43 7.76 -10.02 -6.76
CA VAL A 43 8.22 -9.40 -5.52
C VAL A 43 7.90 -10.31 -4.34
N LEU A 44 6.70 -10.88 -4.30
CA LEU A 44 6.29 -11.82 -3.25
C LEU A 44 7.21 -13.06 -3.23
N GLU A 45 7.47 -13.65 -4.39
CA GLU A 45 8.35 -14.79 -4.58
C GLU A 45 9.78 -14.46 -4.15
N ASP A 46 10.31 -13.29 -4.51
CA ASP A 46 11.66 -12.91 -4.12
C ASP A 46 11.81 -12.82 -2.59
N PHE A 47 10.85 -12.18 -1.91
CA PHE A 47 10.86 -12.07 -0.45
C PHE A 47 10.64 -13.42 0.24
N THR A 48 9.67 -14.21 -0.20
CA THR A 48 9.37 -15.52 0.42
C THR A 48 10.49 -16.54 0.22
N ALA A 49 11.18 -16.52 -0.93
CA ALA A 49 12.30 -17.40 -1.20
C ALA A 49 13.55 -17.04 -0.37
N HIS A 50 13.77 -15.75 -0.08
CA HIS A 50 15.02 -15.29 0.55
C HIS A 50 14.88 -14.93 2.02
N CYS A 51 13.67 -14.83 2.56
CA CYS A 51 13.43 -14.53 3.98
C CYS A 51 12.97 -15.78 4.74
N GLU A 52 13.61 -16.05 5.88
CA GLU A 52 13.21 -17.13 6.77
C GLU A 52 12.09 -16.65 7.70
N ILE A 53 10.88 -16.57 7.18
CA ILE A 53 9.69 -16.25 7.99
C ILE A 53 9.19 -17.54 8.68
N LYS A 54 10.07 -18.20 9.45
CA LYS A 54 9.81 -19.54 10.00
C LYS A 54 9.01 -19.54 11.31
N ASP A 55 9.09 -18.48 12.13
CA ASP A 55 8.34 -18.41 13.40
C ASP A 55 7.06 -17.57 13.28
N ARG A 56 5.93 -18.27 13.40
CA ARG A 56 4.69 -17.86 12.75
C ARG A 56 3.90 -16.70 13.39
N TYR A 57 4.20 -16.21 14.60
CA TYR A 57 3.35 -15.18 15.22
C TYR A 57 4.03 -14.13 16.12
N ALA A 58 5.22 -14.39 16.69
CA ALA A 58 5.82 -13.47 17.68
C ALA A 58 6.79 -12.43 17.07
N ALA A 59 7.30 -12.66 15.86
CA ALA A 59 8.31 -11.81 15.21
C ALA A 59 7.77 -11.04 13.99
N LYS A 60 6.51 -11.21 13.61
CA LYS A 60 5.98 -10.66 12.37
C LYS A 60 5.50 -9.23 12.56
N GLY A 61 6.29 -8.27 12.10
CA GLY A 61 5.84 -6.88 11.92
C GLY A 61 4.57 -6.83 11.06
N ALA A 62 3.84 -5.71 11.12
CA ALA A 62 2.55 -5.57 10.44
C ALA A 62 2.65 -5.84 8.92
N GLU A 63 3.80 -5.60 8.30
CA GLU A 63 4.08 -5.88 6.89
C GLU A 63 4.01 -7.37 6.56
N ALA A 64 4.62 -8.23 7.38
CA ALA A 64 4.61 -9.66 7.17
C ALA A 64 3.19 -10.22 7.32
N LEU A 65 2.49 -9.81 8.38
CA LEU A 65 1.11 -10.22 8.61
C LEU A 65 0.18 -9.73 7.49
N TRP A 66 0.32 -8.47 7.07
CA TRP A 66 -0.48 -7.90 5.98
C TRP A 66 -0.31 -8.68 4.68
N ILE A 67 0.94 -8.99 4.28
CA ILE A 67 1.20 -9.78 3.07
C ILE A 67 0.57 -11.18 3.20
N GLU A 68 0.74 -11.85 4.34
CA GLU A 68 0.16 -13.18 4.59
C GLU A 68 -1.37 -13.17 4.46
N GLN A 69 -2.05 -12.16 5.00
CA GLN A 69 -3.51 -12.04 4.86
C GLN A 69 -3.94 -11.76 3.42
N LEU A 70 -3.13 -11.04 2.63
CA LEU A 70 -3.46 -10.72 1.24
C LEU A 70 -3.26 -11.90 0.28
N VAL A 71 -2.37 -12.85 0.61
CA VAL A 71 -2.06 -13.99 -0.27
C VAL A 71 -3.32 -14.83 -0.54
N ASP A 72 -4.11 -15.12 0.48
CA ASP A 72 -5.31 -15.97 0.35
C ASP A 72 -6.63 -15.17 0.42
N HIS A 73 -6.56 -13.84 0.26
CA HIS A 73 -7.73 -12.99 0.36
C HIS A 73 -8.71 -13.21 -0.80
N PRO A 74 -10.04 -13.28 -0.57
CA PRO A 74 -11.03 -13.54 -1.62
C PRO A 74 -11.10 -12.47 -2.71
N TRP A 75 -10.63 -11.25 -2.42
CA TRP A 75 -10.58 -10.15 -3.40
C TRP A 75 -9.26 -10.08 -4.19
N ARG A 76 -8.30 -10.96 -3.89
CA ARG A 76 -7.09 -11.07 -4.69
C ARG A 76 -7.46 -11.57 -6.08
N THR A 77 -6.98 -10.89 -7.11
CA THR A 77 -7.01 -11.38 -8.49
C THR A 77 -5.61 -11.75 -8.95
N ARG A 78 -5.51 -12.76 -9.80
CA ARG A 78 -4.27 -13.14 -10.51
C ARG A 78 -4.17 -12.48 -11.89
N ASP A 79 -5.25 -11.89 -12.36
CA ASP A 79 -5.30 -11.13 -13.60
C ASP A 79 -5.21 -9.63 -13.31
N PRO A 80 -4.10 -8.96 -13.62
CA PRO A 80 -3.93 -7.54 -13.36
C PRO A 80 -4.87 -6.63 -14.17
N GLU A 81 -5.46 -7.09 -15.29
CA GLU A 81 -6.49 -6.33 -16.04
C GLU A 81 -7.71 -6.06 -15.16
N THR A 82 -8.05 -6.99 -14.27
CA THR A 82 -9.24 -6.95 -13.41
C THR A 82 -9.01 -6.26 -12.07
N ALA A 83 -7.81 -5.71 -11.83
CA ALA A 83 -7.43 -5.14 -10.56
C ALA A 83 -7.72 -3.64 -10.47
N ASP A 84 -8.40 -3.23 -9.40
CA ASP A 84 -8.62 -1.84 -9.01
C ASP A 84 -7.41 -1.26 -8.25
N LEU A 85 -6.66 -2.14 -7.58
CA LEU A 85 -5.52 -1.78 -6.73
C LEU A 85 -4.34 -2.74 -6.96
N PHE A 86 -3.12 -2.22 -6.88
CA PHE A 86 -1.91 -3.01 -7.03
C PHE A 86 -1.11 -2.98 -5.74
N VAL A 87 -0.89 -4.14 -5.15
CA VAL A 87 -0.13 -4.28 -3.92
C VAL A 87 1.31 -4.67 -4.24
N ILE A 88 2.26 -3.94 -3.67
CA ILE A 88 3.69 -4.22 -3.71
C ILE A 88 4.06 -4.93 -2.39
N PRO A 89 4.20 -6.27 -2.38
CA PRO A 89 4.41 -7.05 -1.16
C PRO A 89 5.89 -7.04 -0.72
N ALA A 90 6.49 -5.85 -0.64
CA ALA A 90 7.90 -5.70 -0.27
C ALA A 90 8.07 -5.54 1.25
N ASN A 91 8.61 -6.57 1.90
CA ASN A 91 8.85 -6.58 3.35
C ASN A 91 10.29 -6.13 3.68
N PHE A 92 10.61 -4.86 3.40
CA PHE A 92 11.93 -4.29 3.70
C PHE A 92 12.29 -4.37 5.19
N TYR A 93 11.28 -4.39 6.08
CA TYR A 93 11.51 -4.58 7.52
C TYR A 93 12.25 -5.89 7.80
N ALA A 94 11.79 -7.02 7.24
CA ALA A 94 12.44 -8.31 7.44
C ALA A 94 13.90 -8.30 6.96
N ALA A 95 14.18 -7.64 5.84
CA ALA A 95 15.53 -7.49 5.32
C ALA A 95 16.42 -6.66 6.27
N HIS A 96 15.91 -5.55 6.80
CA HIS A 96 16.64 -4.72 7.78
C HIS A 96 16.89 -5.43 9.12
N ARG A 97 16.00 -6.35 9.51
CA ARG A 97 16.16 -7.15 10.74
C ARG A 97 17.12 -8.33 10.58
N GLY A 98 17.67 -8.53 9.38
CA GLY A 98 18.58 -9.64 9.09
C GLY A 98 17.88 -10.99 9.00
N TRP A 99 16.57 -11.01 8.78
CA TRP A 99 15.78 -12.25 8.63
C TRP A 99 15.80 -12.80 7.20
N CYS A 100 16.52 -12.13 6.32
CA CYS A 100 16.62 -12.49 4.92
C CYS A 100 18.07 -12.67 4.51
N ARG A 101 18.28 -13.59 3.55
CA ARG A 101 19.58 -13.83 2.92
C ARG A 101 20.02 -12.69 2.00
N LYS A 102 19.05 -11.95 1.45
CA LYS A 102 19.28 -10.74 0.64
C LYS A 102 19.26 -9.49 1.51
N THR A 103 20.08 -8.53 1.13
CA THR A 103 20.12 -7.18 1.69
C THR A 103 18.89 -6.35 1.25
N PRO A 104 18.53 -5.28 1.99
CA PRO A 104 17.49 -4.34 1.56
C PRO A 104 17.75 -3.76 0.15
N GLU A 105 18.99 -3.48 -0.20
CA GLU A 105 19.41 -2.99 -1.52
C GLU A 105 19.16 -4.00 -2.64
N GLU A 106 19.35 -5.30 -2.39
CA GLU A 106 19.06 -6.35 -3.37
C GLU A 106 17.56 -6.47 -3.62
N PHE A 107 16.75 -6.48 -2.56
CA PHE A 107 15.29 -6.46 -2.69
C PHE A 107 14.78 -5.20 -3.38
N LEU A 108 15.38 -4.05 -3.08
CA LEU A 108 15.04 -2.79 -3.74
C LEU A 108 15.28 -2.90 -5.25
N ARG A 109 16.38 -3.53 -5.66
CA ARG A 109 16.71 -3.72 -7.07
C ARG A 109 15.71 -4.62 -7.78
N THR A 110 15.34 -5.75 -7.18
CA THR A 110 14.29 -6.64 -7.74
C THR A 110 12.98 -5.87 -7.85
N THR A 111 12.53 -5.25 -6.75
CA THR A 111 11.26 -4.52 -6.69
C THR A 111 11.22 -3.38 -7.71
N SER A 112 12.27 -2.56 -7.81
CA SER A 112 12.36 -1.50 -8.81
C SER A 112 12.28 -2.05 -10.23
N ARG A 113 13.01 -3.14 -10.54
CA ARG A 113 12.97 -3.75 -11.87
C ARG A 113 11.58 -4.25 -12.23
N THR A 114 10.89 -4.92 -11.30
CA THR A 114 9.52 -5.39 -11.51
C THR A 114 8.56 -4.23 -11.78
N LEU A 115 8.66 -3.14 -11.03
CA LEU A 115 7.81 -1.96 -11.24
C LEU A 115 8.15 -1.21 -12.54
N GLU A 116 9.44 -1.07 -12.87
CA GLU A 116 9.90 -0.43 -14.11
C GLU A 116 9.54 -1.25 -15.36
N GLY A 117 9.39 -2.57 -15.24
CA GLY A 117 8.94 -3.44 -16.33
C GLY A 117 7.42 -3.60 -16.44
N SER A 118 6.64 -2.98 -15.55
CA SER A 118 5.19 -3.20 -15.45
C SER A 118 4.39 -2.13 -16.19
N ASP A 119 3.67 -2.51 -17.23
CA ASP A 119 2.71 -1.63 -17.93
C ASP A 119 1.65 -1.08 -16.96
N TRP A 120 1.24 -1.91 -15.99
CA TRP A 120 0.29 -1.55 -14.93
C TRP A 120 0.81 -0.49 -13.99
N PHE A 121 2.12 -0.47 -13.75
CA PHE A 121 2.75 0.58 -12.98
C PHE A 121 2.81 1.89 -13.77
N HIS A 122 3.17 1.83 -15.05
CA HIS A 122 3.33 3.01 -15.90
C HIS A 122 2.02 3.71 -16.23
N ARG A 123 0.93 2.96 -16.47
CA ARG A 123 -0.39 3.54 -16.87
C ARG A 123 -0.89 4.62 -15.88
N SER A 124 -0.63 4.43 -14.60
CA SER A 124 -1.07 5.32 -13.52
C SER A 124 0.08 6.14 -12.92
N GLY A 125 1.32 5.89 -13.34
CA GLY A 125 2.52 6.41 -12.68
C GLY A 125 2.59 6.01 -11.21
N GLY A 126 2.12 4.80 -10.86
CA GLY A 126 2.13 4.28 -9.51
C GLY A 126 0.97 4.75 -8.60
N ARG A 127 -0.02 5.49 -9.09
CA ARG A 127 -1.06 6.11 -8.22
C ARG A 127 -2.01 5.10 -7.58
N ASP A 128 -2.24 3.97 -8.24
CA ASP A 128 -3.06 2.83 -7.80
C ASP A 128 -2.22 1.74 -7.09
N HIS A 129 -0.97 2.03 -6.73
CA HIS A 129 -0.07 1.10 -6.03
C HIS A 129 -0.02 1.35 -4.53
N VAL A 130 -0.01 0.30 -3.71
CA VAL A 130 0.17 0.39 -2.26
C VAL A 130 1.33 -0.48 -1.78
N ILE A 131 2.08 0.06 -0.82
CA ILE A 131 3.13 -0.63 -0.08
C ILE A 131 2.95 -0.29 1.39
N LEU A 132 3.00 -1.29 2.27
CA LEU A 132 2.95 -1.09 3.72
C LEU A 132 4.38 -1.04 4.27
N SER A 133 4.64 -0.06 5.13
CA SER A 133 5.89 0.04 5.88
C SER A 133 5.60 0.64 7.24
N THR A 134 6.03 -0.04 8.29
CA THR A 134 5.94 0.39 9.69
C THR A 134 7.30 0.70 10.29
N PHE A 135 8.39 0.36 9.58
CA PHE A 135 9.76 0.63 9.99
C PHE A 135 10.35 1.84 9.26
N PHE A 136 11.03 2.73 10.01
CA PHE A 136 11.48 4.01 9.46
C PHE A 136 12.69 3.87 8.53
N GLU A 137 13.57 2.90 8.73
CA GLU A 137 14.70 2.66 7.83
C GLU A 137 14.23 2.07 6.50
N SER A 138 13.18 1.25 6.52
CA SER A 138 12.52 0.75 5.31
C SER A 138 11.98 1.89 4.44
N TRP A 139 11.60 3.03 5.04
CA TRP A 139 11.14 4.20 4.30
C TRP A 139 12.19 4.73 3.30
N ARG A 140 13.47 4.72 3.67
CA ARG A 140 14.57 5.15 2.78
C ARG A 140 14.64 4.32 1.49
N GLN A 141 14.22 3.06 1.57
CA GLN A 141 14.27 2.13 0.45
C GLN A 141 13.04 2.38 -0.44
N ILE A 142 11.89 2.62 0.19
CA ILE A 142 10.63 2.92 -0.50
C ILE A 142 10.72 4.23 -1.27
N GLU A 143 11.33 5.29 -0.72
CA GLU A 143 11.52 6.57 -1.42
C GLU A 143 12.33 6.44 -2.72
N ARG A 144 13.18 5.40 -2.81
CA ARG A 144 14.02 5.12 -3.98
C ARG A 144 13.28 4.31 -5.05
N LEU A 145 12.08 3.80 -4.77
CA LEU A 145 11.27 3.12 -5.78
C LEU A 145 10.78 4.11 -6.84
N PRO A 146 10.53 3.65 -8.09
CA PRO A 146 10.12 4.51 -9.21
C PRO A 146 8.93 5.43 -8.90
N LYS A 147 7.97 4.95 -8.10
CA LYS A 147 6.76 5.70 -7.70
C LYS A 147 7.10 7.00 -7.01
N PHE A 148 7.97 6.93 -6.01
CA PHE A 148 8.31 8.04 -5.13
C PHE A 148 9.36 8.96 -5.76
N ARG A 149 10.31 8.39 -6.51
CA ARG A 149 11.25 9.15 -7.33
C ARG A 149 10.52 10.13 -8.26
N ASN A 150 9.51 9.66 -8.98
CA ASN A 150 8.74 10.50 -9.92
C ASN A 150 7.87 11.55 -9.20
N MET A 151 7.37 11.25 -7.99
CA MET A 151 6.60 12.20 -7.19
C MET A 151 7.47 13.37 -6.70
N ILE A 152 8.71 13.08 -6.27
CA ILE A 152 9.69 14.11 -5.86
C ILE A 152 10.10 14.98 -7.06
N THR A 153 10.40 14.37 -8.22
CA THR A 153 10.80 15.14 -9.40
C THR A 153 9.69 16.03 -9.94
N ARG A 154 8.43 15.56 -9.91
CA ARG A 154 7.26 16.38 -10.30
C ARG A 154 7.02 17.52 -9.31
N ALA A 155 7.12 17.28 -7.99
CA ALA A 155 7.00 18.34 -6.99
C ALA A 155 8.08 19.44 -7.15
N ALA A 156 9.29 19.06 -7.58
CA ALA A 156 10.35 20.01 -7.88
C ALA A 156 10.07 20.86 -9.14
N HIS A 157 9.35 20.31 -10.14
CA HIS A 157 8.99 21.05 -11.35
C HIS A 157 7.76 21.97 -11.15
N THR A 158 6.87 21.66 -10.20
CA THR A 158 5.72 22.53 -9.87
C THR A 158 6.10 23.76 -9.05
N ARG A 159 7.36 23.88 -8.57
CA ARG A 159 7.91 25.10 -7.93
C ARG A 159 8.68 26.02 -8.88
N ARG A 160 8.28 26.08 -10.15
CA ARG A 160 8.57 27.22 -11.03
C ARG A 160 7.24 27.84 -11.45
N ILE A 161 6.65 28.58 -10.52
CA ILE A 161 5.67 29.62 -10.85
C ILE A 161 6.33 30.94 -10.49
N VAL A 162 6.30 31.82 -11.49
CA VAL A 162 6.82 33.18 -11.60
C VAL A 162 6.62 34.02 -10.35
#